data_AF-A0A7S2G5E6-F1
#
_entry.id   AF-A0A7S2G5E6-F1
#
_cell.length_a   1.000
_cell.length_b   1.000
_cell.length_c   1.000
_cell.angle_alpha   90.00
_cell.angle_beta   90.00
_cell.angle_gamma   90.00
#
_symmetry.space_group_name_H-M   'P 1'
#
loop_
_entity.id
_entity.type
_entity.pdbx_description
1 polymer ?
#
loop_
_entity_poly.entity_id
_entity_poly.type
_entity_poly.pdbx_seq_one_letter_code
_entity_poly.pdbx_strand_id
1 'polypeptide(L)'
;GAIVFAGYPGESGGTAIADVLFGNVNPSGRLTQTFYSNAFLGEVSMTDMAMRPHSSSPGRTYRFYEGPSVVYPFGHGLSYTSFEYNLASAAVVSRAALGTTGGSTDDVEVAIDVRNAGSRAGAETVLVYLVPPPGLTGQPLKSLRGFEKVWLEPGESATVRFAFGDADFSLADHAGAVAVLGGAWRIVTHNDEVEVEVEV
;
A
#
# COMPACT_ATOMS: atom_id res chain seq x y z
N GLY A 1 15.99 -10.85 -20.02
CA GLY A 1 14.61 -11.32 -20.14
C GLY A 1 13.72 -10.51 -19.22
N ALA A 2 12.40 -10.52 -19.42
CA ALA A 2 11.42 -9.84 -18.57
C ALA A 2 10.26 -10.79 -18.24
N ILE A 3 9.55 -10.53 -17.15
CA ILE A 3 8.34 -11.26 -16.74
C ILE A 3 7.17 -10.28 -16.78
N VAL A 4 6.10 -10.64 -17.49
CA VAL A 4 4.85 -9.86 -17.53
C VAL A 4 3.73 -10.71 -16.94
N PHE A 5 3.14 -10.24 -15.85
CA PHE A 5 1.98 -10.88 -15.22
C PHE A 5 0.70 -10.15 -15.65
N ALA A 6 -0.12 -10.81 -16.47
CA ALA A 6 -1.36 -10.23 -17.01
C ALA A 6 -2.63 -10.64 -16.24
N GLY A 7 -2.51 -11.47 -15.20
CA GLY A 7 -3.67 -11.99 -14.45
C GLY A 7 -4.63 -12.78 -15.35
N TYR A 8 -5.91 -12.41 -15.31
CA TYR A 8 -6.96 -12.96 -16.18
C TYR A 8 -7.46 -11.87 -17.15
N PRO A 9 -6.87 -11.76 -18.35
CA PRO A 9 -7.02 -10.56 -19.18
C PRO A 9 -8.22 -10.58 -20.14
N GLY A 10 -9.06 -11.63 -20.11
CA GLY A 10 -10.26 -11.74 -20.95
C GLY A 10 -9.96 -11.80 -22.45
N GLU A 11 -10.99 -11.53 -23.27
CA GLU A 11 -10.94 -11.68 -24.74
C GLU A 11 -9.97 -10.71 -25.43
N SER A 12 -9.83 -9.49 -24.91
CA SER A 12 -8.90 -8.47 -25.45
C SER A 12 -7.48 -8.58 -24.87
N GLY A 13 -7.19 -9.64 -24.11
CA GLY A 13 -5.93 -9.78 -23.40
C GLY A 13 -4.70 -9.87 -24.30
N GLY A 14 -4.83 -10.49 -25.47
CA GLY A 14 -3.73 -10.58 -26.44
C GLY A 14 -3.28 -9.19 -26.92
N THR A 15 -4.22 -8.33 -27.27
CA THR A 15 -3.95 -6.95 -27.69
C THR A 15 -3.36 -6.14 -26.54
N ALA A 16 -3.96 -6.21 -25.34
CA ALA A 16 -3.48 -5.47 -24.18
C ALA A 16 -2.02 -5.85 -23.79
N ILE A 17 -1.69 -7.15 -23.85
CA ILE A 17 -0.33 -7.63 -23.59
C ILE A 17 0.62 -7.14 -24.68
N ALA A 18 0.22 -7.19 -25.96
CA ALA A 18 1.05 -6.71 -27.07
C ALA A 18 1.37 -5.22 -26.93
N ASP A 19 0.38 -4.39 -26.61
CA ASP A 19 0.58 -2.94 -26.43
C ASP A 19 1.58 -2.63 -25.31
N VAL A 20 1.57 -3.41 -24.23
CA VAL A 20 2.59 -3.28 -23.17
C VAL A 20 3.95 -3.75 -23.68
N LEU A 21 4.04 -4.94 -24.27
CA LEU A 21 5.33 -5.52 -24.71
C LEU A 21 6.05 -4.67 -25.77
N PHE A 22 5.30 -4.07 -26.70
CA PHE A 22 5.86 -3.17 -27.72
C PHE A 22 6.04 -1.74 -27.22
N GLY A 23 5.63 -1.44 -25.98
CA GLY A 23 5.79 -0.13 -25.36
C GLY A 23 4.85 0.94 -25.89
N ASN A 24 3.75 0.55 -26.55
CA ASN A 24 2.64 1.45 -26.89
C ASN A 24 1.98 2.00 -25.62
N VAL A 25 1.96 1.18 -24.56
CA VAL A 25 1.45 1.55 -23.24
C VAL A 25 2.49 1.24 -22.18
N ASN A 26 2.72 2.20 -21.27
CA ASN A 26 3.54 1.99 -20.09
C ASN A 26 2.77 1.15 -19.04
N PRO A 27 3.28 -0.02 -18.60
CA PRO A 27 2.60 -0.82 -17.59
C PRO A 27 2.50 -0.05 -16.27
N SER A 28 1.31 -0.06 -15.69
CA SER A 28 0.98 0.65 -14.45
C SER A 28 0.14 -0.20 -13.51
N GLY A 29 0.25 -1.53 -13.63
CA GLY A 29 -0.40 -2.50 -12.76
C GLY A 29 0.42 -2.73 -11.50
N ARG A 30 -0.26 -2.84 -10.37
CA ARG A 30 0.31 -3.17 -9.05
C ARG A 30 -0.33 -4.47 -8.55
N LEU A 31 0.46 -5.35 -7.96
CA LEU A 31 -0.03 -6.65 -7.46
C LEU A 31 -1.03 -6.44 -6.32
N THR A 32 -2.19 -7.10 -6.41
CA THR A 32 -3.19 -7.16 -5.33
C THR A 32 -2.98 -8.35 -4.40
N GLN A 33 -1.89 -9.10 -4.61
CA GLN A 33 -1.55 -10.33 -3.91
C GLN A 33 -0.06 -10.36 -3.57
N THR A 34 0.29 -11.08 -2.50
CA THR A 34 1.68 -11.36 -2.12
C THR A 34 2.12 -12.66 -2.78
N PHE A 35 3.21 -12.64 -3.56
CA PHE A 35 3.76 -13.85 -4.18
C PHE A 35 4.90 -14.39 -3.33
N TYR A 36 4.65 -15.52 -2.67
CA TYR A 36 5.58 -16.16 -1.76
C TYR A 36 6.68 -16.93 -2.48
N SER A 37 7.80 -17.15 -1.79
CA SER A 37 8.81 -18.11 -2.23
C SER A 37 8.34 -19.54 -1.99
N ASN A 38 9.00 -20.52 -2.62
CA ASN A 38 8.65 -21.93 -2.46
C ASN A 38 8.71 -22.41 -0.99
N ALA A 39 9.54 -21.76 -0.14
CA ALA A 39 9.67 -22.11 1.27
C ALA A 39 8.34 -22.03 2.03
N PHE A 40 7.44 -21.13 1.62
CA PHE A 40 6.13 -20.93 2.24
C PHE A 40 5.27 -22.21 2.27
N LEU A 41 5.43 -23.11 1.30
CA LEU A 41 4.70 -24.39 1.25
C LEU A 41 5.06 -25.32 2.42
N GLY A 42 6.25 -25.18 3.00
CA GLY A 42 6.69 -25.92 4.19
C GLY A 42 6.40 -25.20 5.50
N GLU A 43 6.13 -23.88 5.46
CA GLU A 43 5.91 -23.05 6.64
C GLU A 43 4.43 -22.92 7.02
N VAL A 44 3.51 -23.05 6.05
CA VAL A 44 2.08 -22.93 6.31
C VAL A 44 1.31 -24.09 5.70
N SER A 45 0.58 -24.83 6.54
CA SER A 45 -0.31 -25.89 6.07
C SER A 45 -1.41 -25.32 5.16
N MET A 46 -1.75 -26.04 4.09
CA MET A 46 -2.88 -25.68 3.23
C MET A 46 -4.24 -25.77 3.93
N THR A 47 -4.32 -26.47 5.07
CA THR A 47 -5.53 -26.55 5.91
C THR A 47 -5.57 -25.48 7.00
N ASP A 48 -4.49 -24.74 7.21
CA ASP A 48 -4.45 -23.65 8.19
C ASP A 48 -4.96 -22.35 7.56
N MET A 49 -6.14 -21.92 8.01
CA MET A 49 -6.79 -20.69 7.54
C MET A 49 -6.47 -19.46 8.41
N ALA A 50 -5.57 -19.59 9.39
CA ALA A 50 -5.13 -18.45 10.17
C ALA A 50 -4.37 -17.45 9.28
N MET A 51 -4.76 -16.18 9.39
CA MET A 51 -4.08 -15.08 8.70
C MET A 51 -2.90 -14.53 9.49
N ARG A 52 -2.99 -14.60 10.82
CA ARG A 52 -1.99 -14.08 11.75
C ARG A 52 -0.92 -15.13 12.03
N PRO A 53 0.31 -14.72 12.36
CA PRO A 53 1.35 -15.63 12.79
C PRO A 53 0.97 -16.31 14.10
N HIS A 54 1.40 -17.55 14.26
CA HIS A 54 1.28 -18.34 15.48
C HIS A 54 2.43 -19.38 15.52
N SER A 55 2.44 -20.25 16.54
CA SER A 55 3.58 -21.13 16.82
C SER A 55 4.00 -22.04 15.67
N SER A 56 3.12 -22.33 14.71
CA SER A 56 3.43 -23.16 13.53
C SER A 56 3.16 -22.48 12.19
N SER A 57 2.99 -21.15 12.15
CA SER A 57 2.81 -20.40 10.92
C SER A 57 3.39 -18.98 11.04
N PRO A 58 4.18 -18.50 10.06
CA PRO A 58 4.59 -17.10 9.97
C PRO A 58 3.46 -16.13 9.56
N GLY A 59 2.21 -16.59 9.45
CA GLY A 59 1.08 -15.77 9.02
C GLY A 59 0.96 -15.67 7.50
N ARG A 60 0.09 -14.76 7.04
CA ARG A 60 -0.26 -14.59 5.62
C ARG A 60 -0.46 -13.12 5.28
N THR A 61 -0.40 -12.82 3.98
CA THR A 61 -0.48 -11.50 3.34
C THR A 61 0.57 -10.49 3.79
N TYR A 62 0.66 -9.37 3.09
CA TYR A 62 1.50 -8.24 3.52
C TYR A 62 1.16 -7.70 4.91
N ARG A 63 -0.05 -7.99 5.43
CA ARG A 63 -0.50 -7.48 6.73
C ARG A 63 0.10 -8.24 7.90
N PHE A 64 0.40 -9.53 7.77
CA PHE A 64 0.76 -10.37 8.93
C PHE A 64 1.89 -11.36 8.66
N TYR A 65 2.45 -11.40 7.45
CA TYR A 65 3.50 -12.36 7.13
C TYR A 65 4.85 -11.92 7.69
N GLU A 66 5.36 -12.68 8.66
CA GLU A 66 6.65 -12.48 9.33
C GLU A 66 7.73 -13.46 8.82
N GLY A 67 7.46 -14.15 7.70
CA GLY A 67 8.38 -15.13 7.12
C GLY A 67 9.60 -14.50 6.45
N PRO A 68 10.63 -15.31 6.14
CA PRO A 68 11.96 -14.82 5.79
C PRO A 68 12.05 -14.13 4.43
N SER A 69 11.13 -14.42 3.49
CA SER A 69 11.15 -13.80 2.17
C SER A 69 9.82 -13.86 1.43
N VAL A 70 9.63 -12.89 0.53
CA VAL A 70 8.56 -12.78 -0.46
C VAL A 70 9.23 -12.52 -1.81
N VAL A 71 8.74 -13.13 -2.89
CA VAL A 71 9.28 -12.91 -4.25
C VAL A 71 8.80 -11.57 -4.81
N TYR A 72 7.49 -11.33 -4.76
CA TYR A 72 6.90 -10.02 -5.10
C TYR A 72 5.90 -9.60 -4.04
N PRO A 73 6.11 -8.46 -3.35
CA PRO A 73 5.20 -8.00 -2.31
C PRO A 73 3.88 -7.49 -2.89
N PHE A 74 2.88 -7.36 -2.02
CA PHE A 74 1.65 -6.64 -2.35
C PHE A 74 1.99 -5.20 -2.78
N GLY A 75 1.31 -4.68 -3.80
CA GLY A 75 1.60 -3.38 -4.38
C GLY A 75 2.82 -3.35 -5.29
N HIS A 76 3.52 -4.47 -5.49
CA HIS A 76 4.65 -4.48 -6.42
C HIS A 76 4.20 -4.30 -7.87
N GLY A 77 4.94 -3.51 -8.62
CA GLY A 77 4.67 -3.21 -10.03
C GLY A 77 5.83 -2.41 -10.60
N LEU A 78 6.22 -2.70 -11.84
CA LEU A 78 7.25 -1.95 -12.54
C LEU A 78 6.61 -1.10 -13.63
N SER A 79 7.28 -0.02 -13.98
CA SER A 79 6.94 0.91 -15.04
C SER A 79 8.12 1.02 -16.01
N TYR A 80 7.87 1.49 -17.22
CA TYR A 80 8.93 1.89 -18.16
C TYR A 80 9.52 3.27 -17.86
N THR A 81 9.03 3.94 -16.81
CA THR A 81 9.60 5.15 -16.23
C THR A 81 9.80 4.98 -14.73
N SER A 82 10.51 5.90 -14.09
CA SER A 82 10.72 5.92 -12.64
C SER A 82 10.02 7.12 -12.03
N PHE A 83 9.51 6.94 -10.81
CA PHE A 83 8.85 7.99 -10.05
C PHE A 83 9.60 8.24 -8.75
N GLU A 84 9.72 9.51 -8.38
CA GLU A 84 10.31 9.95 -7.11
C GLU A 84 9.19 10.48 -6.21
N TYR A 85 9.27 10.14 -4.93
CA TYR A 85 8.30 10.53 -3.92
C TYR A 85 8.92 11.48 -2.91
N ASN A 86 8.18 12.51 -2.52
CA ASN A 86 8.58 13.41 -1.44
C ASN A 86 7.38 13.71 -0.55
N LEU A 87 7.60 13.78 0.76
CA LEU A 87 6.59 14.25 1.69
C LEU A 87 6.39 15.77 1.47
N ALA A 88 5.21 16.16 1.00
CA ALA A 88 4.87 17.58 0.83
C ALA A 88 4.40 18.18 2.16
N SER A 89 3.50 17.49 2.86
CA SER A 89 3.06 17.85 4.20
C SER A 89 2.43 16.68 4.94
N ALA A 90 2.53 16.67 6.27
CA ALA A 90 1.73 15.84 7.15
C ALA A 90 1.24 16.71 8.30
N ALA A 91 -0.07 16.81 8.50
CA ALA A 91 -0.65 17.68 9.50
C ALA A 91 -1.95 17.09 10.06
N VAL A 92 -2.15 17.32 11.35
CA VAL A 92 -3.46 17.15 11.99
C VAL A 92 -4.33 18.34 11.57
N VAL A 93 -5.44 18.07 10.92
CA VAL A 93 -6.35 19.06 10.35
C VAL A 93 -7.76 18.85 10.91
N SER A 94 -8.39 19.94 11.35
CA SER A 94 -9.78 19.86 11.79
C SER A 94 -10.69 19.44 10.63
N ARG A 95 -11.62 18.51 10.86
CA ARG A 95 -12.61 18.09 9.84
C ARG A 95 -13.39 19.24 9.21
N ALA A 96 -13.61 20.32 9.97
CA ALA A 96 -14.24 21.54 9.47
C ALA A 96 -13.47 22.19 8.31
N ALA A 97 -12.13 22.10 8.31
CA ALA A 97 -11.28 22.59 7.23
C ALA A 97 -11.32 21.68 5.98
N LEU A 98 -11.66 20.40 6.16
CA LEU A 98 -11.81 19.40 5.09
C LEU A 98 -13.23 19.36 4.49
N GLY A 99 -14.17 20.17 4.99
CA GLY A 99 -15.54 20.23 4.49
C GLY A 99 -16.41 19.02 4.86
N THR A 100 -15.97 18.16 5.79
CA THR A 100 -16.72 17.00 6.25
C THR A 100 -17.50 17.33 7.53
N THR A 101 -18.79 17.00 7.56
CA THR A 101 -19.67 17.25 8.73
C THR A 101 -19.95 15.96 9.48
N GLY A 102 -19.30 15.76 10.63
CA GLY A 102 -19.58 14.68 11.58
C GLY A 102 -18.34 14.10 12.25
N GLY A 103 -18.19 14.31 13.56
CA GLY A 103 -17.09 13.82 14.39
C GLY A 103 -16.42 14.95 15.20
N SER A 104 -16.05 14.67 16.45
CA SER A 104 -15.42 15.64 17.38
C SER A 104 -13.89 15.66 17.30
N THR A 105 -13.29 14.90 16.37
CA THR A 105 -11.83 14.69 16.29
C THR A 105 -11.26 15.21 14.97
N ASP A 106 -10.03 15.72 15.03
CA ASP A 106 -9.25 16.16 13.88
C ASP A 106 -8.80 14.95 13.03
N ASP A 107 -8.73 15.12 11.71
CA ASP A 107 -8.22 14.10 10.79
C ASP A 107 -6.71 14.31 10.58
N VAL A 108 -6.01 13.26 10.18
CA VAL A 108 -4.60 13.35 9.76
C VAL A 108 -4.54 13.45 8.24
N GLU A 109 -4.12 14.60 7.70
CA GLU A 109 -3.87 14.78 6.28
C GLU A 109 -2.39 14.55 5.95
N VAL A 110 -2.13 13.77 4.91
CA VAL A 110 -0.81 13.58 4.31
C VAL A 110 -0.88 13.92 2.83
N ALA A 111 0.01 14.80 2.39
CA ALA A 111 0.21 15.16 1.00
C ALA A 111 1.58 14.66 0.53
N ILE A 112 1.60 13.98 -0.61
CA ILE A 112 2.80 13.36 -1.20
C ILE A 112 2.98 13.92 -2.60
N ASP A 113 4.14 14.50 -2.85
CA ASP A 113 4.55 14.90 -4.20
C ASP A 113 5.14 13.70 -4.92
N VAL A 114 4.63 13.45 -6.12
CA VAL A 114 5.10 12.39 -7.01
C VAL A 114 5.58 13.03 -8.29
N ARG A 115 6.82 12.75 -8.66
CA ARG A 115 7.44 13.25 -9.89
C ARG A 115 7.81 12.11 -10.81
N ASN A 116 7.50 12.23 -12.09
CA ASN A 116 8.07 11.34 -13.10
C ASN A 116 9.51 11.77 -13.41
N ALA A 117 10.47 11.02 -12.87
CA ALA A 117 11.90 11.29 -13.01
C ALA A 117 12.53 10.60 -14.24
N GLY A 118 11.78 9.75 -14.94
CA GLY A 118 12.26 9.06 -16.13
C GLY A 118 11.94 9.79 -17.44
N SER A 119 12.15 9.10 -18.55
CA SER A 119 12.07 9.64 -19.92
C SER A 119 10.78 9.30 -20.67
N ARG A 120 9.85 8.59 -20.03
CA ARG A 120 8.57 8.17 -20.64
C ARG A 120 7.40 8.62 -19.79
N ALA A 121 6.31 8.99 -20.44
CA ALA A 121 5.04 9.19 -19.76
C ALA A 121 4.58 7.88 -19.10
N GLY A 122 3.89 7.98 -17.98
CA GLY A 122 3.42 6.80 -17.27
C GLY A 122 2.42 7.14 -16.18
N ALA A 123 1.65 6.12 -15.79
CA ALA A 123 0.78 6.21 -14.63
C ALA A 123 1.46 5.59 -13.41
N GLU A 124 1.44 6.32 -12.28
CA GLU A 124 1.91 5.84 -10.98
C GLU A 124 0.71 5.64 -10.04
N THR A 125 0.74 4.58 -9.24
CA THR A 125 -0.28 4.29 -8.22
C THR A 125 0.35 4.40 -6.85
N VAL A 126 0.14 5.54 -6.21
CA VAL A 126 0.59 5.83 -4.85
C VAL A 126 -0.27 5.00 -3.90
N LEU A 127 0.38 4.18 -3.07
CA LEU A 127 -0.27 3.35 -2.05
C LEU A 127 0.22 3.83 -0.68
N VAL A 128 -0.69 4.20 0.20
CA VAL A 128 -0.38 4.66 1.57
C VAL A 128 -0.91 3.68 2.60
N TYR A 129 -0.01 3.28 3.50
CA TYR A 129 -0.26 2.33 4.57
C TYR A 129 -0.12 3.01 5.92
N LEU A 130 -0.91 2.53 6.88
CA LEU A 130 -0.74 2.85 8.29
C LEU A 130 -0.09 1.67 9.00
N VAL A 131 0.92 1.98 9.81
CA VAL A 131 1.63 1.05 10.68
C VAL A 131 1.25 1.37 12.13
N PRO A 132 0.62 0.43 12.86
CA PRO A 132 0.25 0.65 14.25
C PRO A 132 1.46 0.77 15.18
N PRO A 133 1.33 1.49 16.31
CA PRO A 133 2.30 1.50 17.39
C PRO A 133 2.67 0.08 17.81
N PRO A 134 3.94 -0.19 18.16
CA PRO A 134 4.33 -1.52 18.63
C PRO A 134 3.68 -1.84 19.98
N GLY A 135 3.57 -3.13 20.30
CA GLY A 135 3.19 -3.59 21.64
C GLY A 135 1.86 -4.32 21.74
N LEU A 136 1.08 -4.42 20.65
CA LEU A 136 -0.08 -5.30 20.60
C LEU A 136 0.26 -6.62 19.90
N THR A 137 -0.08 -7.72 20.57
CA THR A 137 0.04 -9.05 19.97
C THR A 137 -0.95 -9.21 18.81
N GLY A 138 -0.46 -9.62 17.65
CA GLY A 138 -1.31 -9.91 16.48
C GLY A 138 -1.81 -8.67 15.72
N GLN A 139 -1.23 -7.49 15.96
CA GLN A 139 -1.44 -6.31 15.13
C GLN A 139 -0.90 -6.52 13.70
N PRO A 140 -1.47 -5.85 12.69
CA PRO A 140 -0.90 -5.89 11.35
C PRO A 140 0.44 -5.15 11.29
N LEU A 141 1.37 -5.66 10.49
CA LEU A 141 2.65 -5.02 10.15
C LEU A 141 2.42 -3.66 9.47
N LYS A 142 1.48 -3.62 8.53
CA LYS A 142 0.93 -2.40 7.92
C LYS A 142 -0.42 -2.69 7.28
N SER A 143 -1.28 -1.68 7.13
CA SER A 143 -2.59 -1.80 6.47
C SER A 143 -2.77 -0.70 5.44
N LEU A 144 -3.09 -1.07 4.19
CA LEU A 144 -3.41 -0.09 3.14
C LEU A 144 -4.65 0.71 3.55
N ARG A 145 -4.55 2.04 3.53
CA ARG A 145 -5.67 2.94 3.85
C ARG A 145 -6.06 3.86 2.70
N GLY A 146 -5.12 4.20 1.84
CA GLY A 146 -5.38 5.06 0.68
C GLY A 146 -4.61 4.61 -0.54
N PHE A 147 -5.18 4.84 -1.71
CA PHE A 147 -4.42 4.81 -2.95
C PHE A 147 -4.96 5.82 -3.95
N GLU A 148 -4.07 6.37 -4.76
CA GLU A 148 -4.41 7.30 -5.83
C GLU A 148 -3.53 7.02 -7.05
N LYS A 149 -4.12 7.12 -8.24
CA LYS A 149 -3.42 6.88 -9.50
C LYS A 149 -3.32 8.17 -10.29
N VAL A 150 -2.09 8.56 -10.63
CA VAL A 150 -1.78 9.79 -11.36
C VAL A 150 -1.08 9.47 -12.67
N TRP A 151 -1.41 10.19 -13.73
CA TRP A 151 -0.66 10.17 -14.99
C TRP A 151 0.31 11.36 -14.99
N LEU A 152 1.56 11.12 -15.38
CA LEU A 152 2.60 12.15 -15.42
C LEU A 152 3.44 12.03 -16.70
N GLU A 153 3.60 13.15 -17.38
CA GLU A 153 4.60 13.33 -18.44
C GLU A 153 6.03 13.37 -17.85
N PRO A 154 7.08 13.12 -18.66
CA PRO A 154 8.46 13.21 -18.19
C PRO A 154 8.77 14.55 -17.52
N GLY A 155 9.24 14.51 -16.28
CA GLY A 155 9.58 15.69 -15.47
C GLY A 155 8.39 16.35 -14.76
N GLU A 156 7.15 15.93 -15.05
CA GLU A 156 5.93 16.44 -14.39
C GLU A 156 5.82 15.94 -12.95
N SER A 157 5.22 16.77 -12.09
CA SER A 157 4.90 16.43 -10.70
C SER A 157 3.41 16.63 -10.43
N ALA A 158 2.85 15.79 -9.56
CA ALA A 158 1.53 15.97 -8.97
C ALA A 158 1.58 15.74 -7.46
N THR A 159 0.70 16.43 -6.72
CA THR A 159 0.51 16.22 -5.28
C THR A 159 -0.74 15.38 -5.07
N VAL A 160 -0.60 14.20 -4.47
CA VAL A 160 -1.72 13.35 -4.02
C VAL A 160 -1.98 13.58 -2.54
N ARG A 161 -3.25 13.54 -2.10
CA ARG A 161 -3.65 13.86 -0.72
C ARG A 161 -4.50 12.76 -0.13
N PHE A 162 -4.17 12.37 1.10
CA PHE A 162 -4.90 11.37 1.87
C PHE A 162 -5.30 11.96 3.21
N ALA A 163 -6.54 11.75 3.63
CA ALA A 163 -7.03 12.11 4.95
C ALA A 163 -7.45 10.83 5.70
N PHE A 164 -7.01 10.70 6.94
CA PHE A 164 -7.27 9.55 7.80
C PHE A 164 -8.02 9.99 9.05
N GLY A 165 -9.15 9.34 9.34
CA GLY A 165 -9.93 9.59 10.55
C GLY A 165 -9.75 8.47 11.58
N ASP A 166 -10.43 8.59 12.72
CA ASP A 166 -10.39 7.62 13.84
C ASP A 166 -10.53 6.15 13.40
N ALA A 167 -11.41 5.87 12.42
CA ALA A 167 -11.64 4.52 11.92
C ALA A 167 -10.38 3.90 11.27
N ASP A 168 -9.52 4.71 10.66
CA ASP A 168 -8.27 4.26 10.06
C ASP A 168 -7.21 3.88 11.10
N PHE A 169 -7.27 4.51 12.28
CA PHE A 169 -6.44 4.24 13.44
C PHE A 169 -7.06 3.22 14.41
N SER A 170 -8.13 2.54 14.00
CA SER A 170 -8.80 1.54 14.81
C SER A 170 -8.31 0.11 14.54
N LEU A 171 -8.22 -0.69 15.61
CA LEU A 171 -7.92 -2.12 15.55
C LEU A 171 -8.95 -2.92 16.36
N ALA A 172 -9.25 -4.12 15.87
CA ALA A 172 -10.07 -5.09 16.58
C ALA A 172 -9.21 -5.92 17.53
N ASP A 173 -9.64 -6.06 18.78
CA ASP A 173 -9.04 -6.99 19.73
C ASP A 173 -9.53 -8.44 19.52
N HIS A 174 -9.06 -9.36 20.37
CA HIS A 174 -9.47 -10.78 20.31
C HIS A 174 -10.94 -11.03 20.66
N ALA A 175 -11.60 -10.12 21.36
CA ALA A 175 -13.03 -10.17 21.65
C ALA A 175 -13.88 -9.57 20.51
N GLY A 176 -13.24 -8.98 19.49
CA GLY A 176 -13.88 -8.32 18.36
C GLY A 176 -14.29 -6.89 18.65
N ALA A 177 -13.91 -6.32 19.80
CA ALA A 177 -14.12 -4.91 20.09
C ALA A 177 -13.13 -4.08 19.27
N VAL A 178 -13.64 -3.05 18.61
CA VAL A 178 -12.85 -2.12 17.80
C VAL A 178 -12.66 -0.85 18.58
N ALA A 179 -11.42 -0.43 18.76
CA ALA A 179 -11.08 0.84 19.40
C ALA A 179 -9.97 1.54 18.61
N VAL A 180 -9.97 2.87 18.68
CA VAL A 180 -8.82 3.68 18.25
C VAL A 180 -7.64 3.32 19.15
N LEU A 181 -6.53 2.94 18.54
CA LEU A 181 -5.31 2.68 19.27
C LEU A 181 -4.50 3.96 19.32
N GLY A 182 -4.35 4.52 20.52
CA GLY A 182 -3.48 5.68 20.71
C GLY A 182 -1.99 5.33 20.61
N GLY A 183 -1.19 6.34 20.33
CA GLY A 183 0.27 6.28 20.25
C GLY A 183 0.83 6.68 18.88
N ALA A 184 2.13 6.45 18.70
CA ALA A 184 2.85 6.79 17.48
C ALA A 184 2.55 5.82 16.33
N TRP A 185 1.72 6.27 15.39
CA TRP A 185 1.46 5.57 14.13
C TRP A 185 2.43 6.04 13.06
N ARG A 186 2.84 5.13 12.16
CA ARG A 186 3.65 5.51 10.99
C ARG A 186 2.82 5.43 9.72
N ILE A 187 2.92 6.46 8.89
CA ILE A 187 2.29 6.55 7.58
C ILE A 187 3.39 6.33 6.55
N VAL A 188 3.28 5.26 5.77
CA VAL A 188 4.33 4.84 4.83
C VAL A 188 3.80 4.61 3.43
N THR A 189 4.59 4.97 2.42
CA THR A 189 4.31 4.59 1.02
C THR A 189 4.77 3.15 0.73
N HIS A 190 4.29 2.51 -0.34
CA HIS A 190 4.64 1.09 -0.61
C HIS A 190 6.14 0.84 -0.83
N ASN A 191 6.88 1.86 -1.26
CA ASN A 191 8.31 1.81 -1.54
C ASN A 191 9.14 2.29 -0.34
N ASP A 192 8.48 2.62 0.77
CA ASP A 192 9.09 3.15 1.99
C ASP A 192 9.95 4.41 1.73
N GLU A 193 9.68 5.14 0.63
CA GLU A 193 10.35 6.42 0.29
C GLU A 193 9.82 7.59 1.12
N VAL A 194 8.56 7.51 1.57
CA VAL A 194 7.96 8.46 2.50
C VAL A 194 7.52 7.70 3.75
N GLU A 195 8.00 8.17 4.89
CA GLU A 195 7.62 7.70 6.22
C GLU A 195 7.46 8.91 7.14
N VAL A 196 6.30 9.02 7.79
CA VAL A 196 6.03 10.05 8.78
C VAL A 196 5.33 9.45 9.99
N GLU A 197 5.74 9.87 11.19
CA GLU A 197 5.13 9.47 12.45
C GLU A 197 4.07 10.50 12.88
N VAL A 198 2.92 10.01 13.34
CA VAL A 198 1.80 10.82 13.82
C VAL A 198 1.29 10.24 15.13
N GLU A 199 1.11 11.11 16.12
CA GLU A 199 0.52 10.74 17.40
C GLU A 199 -1.01 10.86 17.31
N VAL A 200 -1.69 9.77 17.70
CA VAL A 200 -3.16 9.65 17.75
C VAL A 200 -3.58 9.31 19.17
#